data_AF-A0A8T0BRE7-F1
#
_entry.id   AF-A0A8T0BRE7-F1
#
_cell.length_a   1.000
_cell.length_b   1.000
_cell.length_c   1.000
_cell.angle_alpha   90.00
_cell.angle_beta   90.00
_cell.angle_gamma   90.00
#
_symmetry.space_group_name_H-M   'P 1'
#
loop_
_entity.id
_entity.type
_entity.pdbx_description
1 polymer ?
#
loop_
_entity_poly.entity_id
_entity_poly.type
_entity_poly.pdbx_seq_one_letter_code
_entity_poly.pdbx_strand_id
1 'polypeptide(L)'
;MDFKKAKLPADDKIYLGRNFGGRRLNWKNGCDGETSARATSGASVKLDAVPDSTTNMPALSEEEMEKCSKSIIEEFLHINNYKEALHCVEELDQGGMLYVFVRVGVETTLERNQITRDHVGHLFHQLLQAGILSTSQFFKGFSETLEIADDITIDIPYVWQYIAELVNPVLREGGISLRELLIEFSKPLLPVARAGILFAEILQLLCKHMSQKEVEALWRDSKLSCADFLPETVDGNNFITEQP
;
A
#
# COMPACT_ATOMS: atom_id res chain seq x y z
N MET A 1 -6.91 30.41 -10.85
CA MET A 1 -6.90 29.21 -11.70
C MET A 1 -8.18 29.22 -12.53
N ASP A 2 -8.10 29.62 -13.79
CA ASP A 2 -9.21 29.50 -14.73
C ASP A 2 -9.16 28.10 -15.35
N PHE A 3 -10.00 27.19 -14.86
CA PHE A 3 -10.15 25.80 -15.32
C PHE A 3 -10.88 25.73 -16.68
N LYS A 4 -10.37 26.42 -17.70
CA LYS A 4 -10.93 26.34 -19.05
C LYS A 4 -9.85 26.01 -20.07
N LYS A 5 -9.64 24.71 -20.25
CA LYS A 5 -9.56 23.97 -21.53
C LYS A 5 -8.65 22.75 -21.38
N ALA A 6 -9.25 21.63 -21.03
CA ALA A 6 -8.75 20.32 -21.42
C ALA A 6 -9.96 19.53 -21.93
N LYS A 7 -10.01 19.32 -23.24
CA LYS A 7 -11.03 18.50 -23.90
C LYS A 7 -10.47 17.08 -23.94
N LEU A 8 -10.95 16.22 -23.05
CA LEU A 8 -10.58 14.80 -23.01
C LEU A 8 -11.51 13.98 -23.93
N PRO A 9 -10.98 12.95 -24.62
CA PRO A 9 -11.80 12.00 -25.37
C PRO A 9 -12.63 11.13 -24.42
N ALA A 10 -13.80 10.72 -24.91
CA ALA A 10 -14.76 9.92 -24.19
C ALA A 10 -14.37 8.44 -24.16
N ASP A 11 -14.88 7.79 -23.11
CA ASP A 11 -15.08 6.37 -22.90
C ASP A 11 -13.87 5.53 -22.49
N ASP A 12 -13.86 5.10 -21.22
CA ASP A 12 -13.76 3.67 -20.96
C ASP A 12 -14.64 3.27 -19.77
N LYS A 13 -15.52 2.30 -20.05
CA LYS A 13 -16.53 1.78 -19.14
C LYS A 13 -15.85 0.91 -18.10
N ILE A 14 -16.05 1.26 -16.83
CA ILE A 14 -15.73 0.44 -15.66
C ILE A 14 -16.42 -0.93 -15.81
N TYR A 15 -15.64 -1.99 -16.04
CA TYR A 15 -16.11 -3.37 -16.00
C TYR A 15 -16.28 -3.83 -14.55
N LEU A 16 -17.41 -3.46 -13.92
CA LEU A 16 -17.91 -4.21 -12.78
C LEU A 16 -18.85 -5.30 -13.29
N GLY A 17 -18.33 -6.53 -13.36
CA GLY A 17 -19.18 -7.68 -13.61
C GLY A 17 -18.41 -8.95 -13.95
N ARG A 18 -18.10 -9.76 -12.93
CA ARG A 18 -18.05 -11.23 -13.02
C ARG A 18 -18.11 -11.86 -11.64
N ASN A 19 -19.10 -12.74 -11.45
CA ASN A 19 -19.17 -13.68 -10.34
C ASN A 19 -17.98 -14.66 -10.44
N PHE A 20 -17.15 -14.75 -9.40
CA PHE A 20 -16.05 -15.71 -9.32
C PHE A 20 -16.44 -16.88 -8.41
N GLY A 21 -16.42 -18.09 -8.98
CA GLY A 21 -16.43 -19.34 -8.21
C GLY A 21 -15.16 -19.42 -7.36
N GLY A 22 -15.34 -19.68 -6.06
CA GLY A 22 -14.28 -19.62 -5.06
C GLY A 22 -13.20 -20.68 -5.25
N ARG A 23 -12.03 -20.26 -5.74
CA ARG A 23 -10.76 -20.97 -5.46
C ARG A 23 -10.10 -20.30 -4.26
N ARG A 24 -9.70 -21.13 -3.29
CA ARG A 24 -8.99 -20.72 -2.07
C ARG A 24 -7.54 -20.39 -2.41
N LEU A 25 -6.99 -19.33 -1.82
CA LEU A 25 -5.56 -19.03 -1.87
C LEU A 25 -4.84 -20.08 -1.00
N ASN A 26 -3.69 -20.55 -1.46
CA ASN A 26 -2.85 -21.54 -0.80
C ASN A 26 -1.53 -20.93 -0.31
N TRP A 27 -1.62 -19.74 0.29
CA TRP A 27 -0.48 -18.94 0.73
C TRP A 27 0.38 -19.61 1.80
N LYS A 28 -0.21 -20.52 2.61
CA LYS A 28 0.48 -21.22 3.70
C LYS A 28 1.64 -22.07 3.18
N ASN A 29 1.53 -22.64 1.97
CA ASN A 29 2.64 -23.37 1.35
C ASN A 29 3.84 -22.45 1.04
N GLY A 30 3.60 -21.15 0.80
CA GLY A 30 4.64 -20.16 0.64
C GLY A 30 5.30 -19.75 1.96
N CYS A 31 4.62 -19.94 3.10
CA CYS A 31 5.10 -19.55 4.42
C CYS A 31 6.07 -20.54 5.06
N ASP A 32 5.98 -21.82 4.74
CA ASP A 32 6.80 -22.85 5.40
C ASP A 32 8.28 -22.58 5.17
N GLY A 33 8.99 -22.16 6.21
CA GLY A 33 10.44 -22.07 6.20
C GLY A 33 11.03 -23.45 5.93
N GLU A 34 11.99 -23.55 5.01
CA GLU A 34 12.88 -24.71 4.98
C GLU A 34 13.71 -24.68 6.27
N THR A 35 13.17 -25.22 7.36
CA THR A 35 14.00 -25.64 8.48
C THR A 35 14.81 -26.83 7.99
N SER A 36 15.99 -26.54 7.42
CA SER A 36 17.02 -27.54 7.12
C SER A 36 17.61 -28.06 8.43
N ALA A 37 16.83 -28.85 9.17
CA ALA A 37 17.34 -29.70 10.23
C ALA A 37 17.78 -31.02 9.59
N ARG A 38 19.06 -31.07 9.20
CA ARG A 38 19.74 -32.30 8.78
C ARG A 38 19.74 -33.28 9.96
N ALA A 39 18.79 -34.22 9.95
CA ALA A 39 18.70 -35.29 10.91
C ALA A 39 19.95 -36.17 10.86
N THR A 40 20.68 -36.23 11.98
CA THR A 40 21.71 -37.24 12.24
C THR A 40 21.23 -38.13 13.37
N SER A 41 21.35 -39.44 13.18
CA SER A 41 20.82 -40.56 13.96
C SER A 41 21.26 -40.67 15.43
N GLY A 42 20.38 -41.21 16.30
CA GLY A 42 20.79 -41.86 17.56
C GLY A 42 19.72 -42.09 18.66
N ALA A 43 19.15 -43.30 18.71
CA ALA A 43 18.63 -44.12 19.83
C ALA A 43 17.92 -43.56 21.12
N SER A 44 16.77 -44.20 21.47
CA SER A 44 16.12 -44.54 22.80
C SER A 44 16.42 -43.68 24.04
N VAL A 45 15.47 -43.23 24.90
CA VAL A 45 14.53 -44.01 25.76
C VAL A 45 13.34 -43.13 26.28
N LYS A 46 12.24 -43.80 26.65
CA LYS A 46 10.95 -43.38 27.25
C LYS A 46 11.04 -42.58 28.57
N LEU A 47 10.20 -41.56 28.78
CA LEU A 47 9.52 -41.27 30.07
C LEU A 47 8.37 -40.26 29.92
N ASP A 48 7.26 -40.52 30.60
CA ASP A 48 6.00 -39.76 30.61
C ASP A 48 6.10 -38.37 31.26
N ALA A 49 5.49 -37.35 30.64
CA ALA A 49 5.04 -36.12 31.29
C ALA A 49 3.91 -35.44 30.48
N VAL A 50 2.87 -35.01 31.19
CA VAL A 50 1.63 -34.39 30.72
C VAL A 50 1.90 -33.05 30.02
N PRO A 51 1.29 -32.74 28.84
CA PRO A 51 1.49 -31.45 28.21
C PRO A 51 0.53 -30.43 28.82
N ASP A 52 1.06 -29.52 29.65
CA ASP A 52 0.43 -28.23 29.88
C ASP A 52 0.68 -27.39 28.61
N SER A 53 -0.33 -27.35 27.73
CA SER A 53 -0.30 -26.60 26.50
C SER A 53 -0.56 -25.13 26.77
N THR A 54 0.41 -24.44 27.37
CA THR A 54 0.56 -23.00 27.14
C THR A 54 1.29 -22.83 25.81
N THR A 55 0.52 -22.82 24.72
CA THR A 55 0.97 -22.41 23.39
C THR A 55 1.38 -20.93 23.46
N ASN A 56 2.61 -20.67 23.90
CA ASN A 56 3.35 -19.51 23.44
C ASN A 56 3.66 -19.78 21.97
N MET A 57 2.74 -19.41 21.07
CA MET A 57 3.09 -19.30 19.66
C MET A 57 4.24 -18.29 19.58
N PRO A 58 5.40 -18.67 19.02
CA PRO A 58 6.45 -17.70 18.77
C PRO A 58 5.86 -16.65 17.81
N ALA A 59 6.04 -15.37 18.14
CA ALA A 59 5.76 -14.30 17.21
C ALA A 59 6.49 -14.63 15.89
N LEU A 60 5.77 -14.62 14.77
CA LEU A 60 6.38 -14.79 13.45
C LEU A 60 7.56 -13.84 13.33
N SER A 61 8.68 -14.31 12.80
CA SER A 61 9.79 -13.40 12.47
C SER A 61 9.41 -12.47 11.33
N GLU A 62 10.11 -11.35 11.18
CA GLU A 62 9.88 -10.41 10.08
C GLU A 62 10.13 -11.07 8.71
N GLU A 63 11.14 -11.94 8.60
CA GLU A 63 11.44 -12.69 7.37
C GLU A 63 10.29 -13.65 6.98
N GLU A 64 9.71 -14.35 7.95
CA GLU A 64 8.54 -15.21 7.71
C GLU A 64 7.32 -14.38 7.30
N MET A 65 7.12 -13.21 7.94
CA MET A 65 6.07 -12.26 7.60
C MET A 65 6.20 -11.76 6.16
N GLU A 66 7.42 -11.41 5.72
CA GLU A 66 7.68 -10.99 4.35
C GLU A 66 7.35 -12.09 3.34
N LYS A 67 7.83 -13.32 3.60
CA LYS A 67 7.61 -14.48 2.73
C LYS A 67 6.12 -14.80 2.58
N CYS A 68 5.40 -14.82 3.70
CA CYS A 68 3.96 -15.02 3.72
C CYS A 68 3.21 -13.91 2.97
N SER A 69 3.57 -12.65 3.24
CA SER A 69 2.95 -11.49 2.60
C SER A 69 3.10 -11.56 1.09
N LYS A 70 4.31 -11.87 0.61
CA LYS A 70 4.59 -12.03 -0.81
C LYS A 70 3.75 -13.14 -1.43
N SER A 71 3.62 -14.29 -0.76
CA SER A 71 2.77 -15.39 -1.26
C SER A 71 1.30 -14.96 -1.39
N ILE A 72 0.75 -14.29 -0.37
CA ILE A 72 -0.64 -13.81 -0.42
C ILE A 72 -0.82 -12.82 -1.57
N ILE A 73 0.08 -11.85 -1.72
CA ILE A 73 -0.01 -10.81 -2.75
C ILE A 73 0.06 -11.42 -4.16
N GLU A 74 1.01 -12.34 -4.41
CA GLU A 74 1.15 -12.97 -5.72
C GLU A 74 -0.08 -13.80 -6.09
N GLU A 75 -0.63 -14.57 -5.15
CA GLU A 75 -1.82 -15.36 -5.43
C GLU A 75 -3.07 -14.49 -5.58
N PHE A 76 -3.19 -13.43 -4.78
CA PHE A 76 -4.22 -12.42 -4.96
C PHE A 76 -4.16 -11.84 -6.37
N LEU A 77 -2.98 -11.44 -6.85
CA LEU A 77 -2.83 -10.87 -8.20
C LEU A 77 -3.06 -11.89 -9.32
N HIS A 78 -2.88 -13.18 -9.04
CA HIS A 78 -3.17 -14.24 -10.01
C HIS A 78 -4.67 -14.54 -10.12
N ILE A 79 -5.42 -14.48 -9.01
CA ILE A 79 -6.80 -14.96 -8.90
C ILE A 79 -7.81 -13.80 -8.80
N ASN A 80 -7.38 -12.62 -8.34
CA ASN A 80 -8.18 -11.43 -8.02
C ASN A 80 -9.34 -11.71 -7.03
N ASN A 81 -9.11 -12.60 -6.05
CA ASN A 81 -10.10 -12.93 -5.02
C ASN A 81 -9.88 -12.10 -3.75
N TYR A 82 -10.52 -10.93 -3.69
CA TYR A 82 -10.44 -10.02 -2.54
C TYR A 82 -10.87 -10.66 -1.21
N LYS A 83 -11.99 -11.39 -1.20
CA LYS A 83 -12.52 -11.98 0.05
C LYS A 83 -11.53 -12.95 0.69
N GLU A 84 -10.90 -13.78 -0.14
CA GLU A 84 -9.90 -14.73 0.36
C GLU A 84 -8.61 -14.01 0.75
N ALA A 85 -8.18 -12.99 0.01
CA ALA A 85 -7.00 -12.20 0.37
C ALA A 85 -7.19 -11.54 1.75
N LEU A 86 -8.35 -10.92 2.01
CA LEU A 86 -8.68 -10.35 3.33
C LEU A 86 -8.58 -11.40 4.44
N HIS A 87 -9.17 -12.58 4.24
CA HIS A 87 -9.11 -13.68 5.21
C HIS A 87 -7.68 -14.18 5.45
N CYS A 88 -6.85 -14.26 4.40
CA CYS A 88 -5.46 -14.67 4.53
C CYS A 88 -4.63 -13.65 5.33
N VAL A 89 -4.87 -12.36 5.12
CA VAL A 89 -4.19 -11.28 5.87
C VAL A 89 -4.67 -11.25 7.33
N GLU A 90 -5.95 -11.47 7.59
CA GLU A 90 -6.48 -11.60 8.95
C GLU A 90 -5.88 -12.81 9.68
N GLU A 91 -5.73 -13.97 9.02
CA GLU A 91 -5.01 -15.12 9.59
C GLU A 91 -3.52 -14.85 9.82
N LEU A 92 -2.91 -13.97 9.01
CA LEU A 92 -1.50 -13.60 9.10
C LEU A 92 -1.23 -12.63 10.26
N ASP A 93 -2.21 -11.83 10.71
CA ASP A 93 -2.05 -10.83 11.77
C ASP A 93 -1.89 -11.45 13.17
N GLN A 94 -0.75 -12.11 13.38
CA GLN A 94 -0.42 -12.80 14.63
C GLN A 94 0.53 -11.99 15.52
N GLY A 95 0.93 -10.79 15.08
CA GLY A 95 1.95 -9.99 15.75
C GLY A 95 1.86 -8.48 15.54
N GLY A 96 0.81 -7.96 14.90
CA GLY A 96 0.66 -6.52 14.65
C GLY A 96 1.73 -5.96 13.70
N MET A 97 2.24 -6.79 12.79
CA MET A 97 3.29 -6.44 11.83
C MET A 97 2.78 -6.34 10.38
N LEU A 98 1.50 -6.03 10.16
CA LEU A 98 0.96 -5.87 8.79
C LEU A 98 1.56 -4.67 8.05
N TYR A 99 2.34 -3.80 8.70
CA TYR A 99 3.19 -2.83 8.00
C TYR A 99 4.17 -3.53 7.04
N VAL A 100 4.65 -4.73 7.37
CA VAL A 100 5.50 -5.57 6.51
C VAL A 100 4.69 -6.04 5.29
N PHE A 101 3.44 -6.44 5.49
CA PHE A 101 2.55 -6.81 4.38
C PHE A 101 2.36 -5.65 3.40
N VAL A 102 2.15 -4.44 3.92
CA VAL A 102 2.03 -3.22 3.09
C VAL A 102 3.35 -2.93 2.36
N ARG A 103 4.50 -2.96 3.05
CA ARG A 103 5.82 -2.76 2.45
C ARG A 103 6.07 -3.73 1.29
N VAL A 104 5.88 -5.03 1.54
CA VAL A 104 6.01 -6.07 0.50
C VAL A 104 5.03 -5.83 -0.65
N GLY A 105 3.79 -5.41 -0.36
CA GLY A 105 2.81 -5.05 -1.39
C GLY A 105 3.27 -3.91 -2.27
N VAL A 106 3.85 -2.85 -1.70
CA VAL A 106 4.42 -1.73 -2.45
C VAL A 106 5.60 -2.21 -3.30
N GLU A 107 6.61 -2.82 -2.69
CA GLU A 107 7.85 -3.26 -3.35
C GLU A 107 7.58 -4.26 -4.49
N THR A 108 6.68 -5.22 -4.29
CA THR A 108 6.40 -6.26 -5.29
C THR A 108 5.56 -5.76 -6.47
N THR A 109 4.86 -4.63 -6.33
CA THR A 109 3.93 -4.12 -7.34
C THR A 109 4.35 -2.84 -8.03
N LEU A 110 5.29 -2.09 -7.47
CA LEU A 110 5.70 -0.77 -7.96
C LEU A 110 6.07 -0.81 -9.45
N GLU A 111 6.83 -1.83 -9.86
CA GLU A 111 7.31 -2.03 -11.24
C GLU A 111 6.31 -2.77 -12.15
N ARG A 112 5.15 -3.18 -11.64
CA ARG A 112 4.13 -3.87 -12.45
C ARG A 112 3.32 -2.87 -13.28
N ASN A 113 2.29 -3.37 -13.97
CA ASN A 113 1.40 -2.50 -14.73
C ASN A 113 0.44 -1.72 -13.80
N GLN A 114 -0.14 -0.63 -14.32
CA GLN A 114 -1.07 0.23 -13.59
C GLN A 114 -2.29 -0.51 -13.04
N ILE A 115 -2.84 -1.50 -13.77
CA ILE A 115 -4.00 -2.28 -13.34
C ILE A 115 -3.65 -3.08 -12.08
N THR A 116 -2.46 -3.69 -12.05
CA THR A 116 -1.95 -4.40 -10.87
C THR A 116 -1.81 -3.47 -9.66
N ARG A 117 -1.26 -2.27 -9.84
CA ARG A 117 -1.16 -1.29 -8.75
C ARG A 117 -2.53 -0.85 -8.23
N ASP A 118 -3.49 -0.59 -9.11
CA ASP A 118 -4.85 -0.22 -8.69
C ASP A 118 -5.56 -1.38 -7.94
N HIS A 119 -5.33 -2.64 -8.33
CA HIS A 119 -5.85 -3.81 -7.60
C HIS A 119 -5.28 -3.92 -6.18
N VAL A 120 -3.97 -3.69 -6.00
CA VAL A 120 -3.34 -3.72 -4.67
C VAL A 120 -3.78 -2.51 -3.83
N GLY A 121 -3.91 -1.32 -4.42
CA GLY A 121 -4.45 -0.17 -3.73
C GLY A 121 -5.89 -0.41 -3.22
N HIS A 122 -6.75 -1.05 -4.02
CA HIS A 122 -8.08 -1.48 -3.56
C HIS A 122 -8.01 -2.56 -2.47
N LEU A 123 -7.04 -3.46 -2.52
CA LEU A 123 -6.84 -4.45 -1.45
C LEU A 123 -6.49 -3.75 -0.13
N PHE A 124 -5.58 -2.77 -0.15
CA PHE A 124 -5.27 -1.96 1.03
C PHE A 124 -6.49 -1.20 1.55
N HIS A 125 -7.29 -0.61 0.64
CA HIS A 125 -8.54 0.04 1.04
C HIS A 125 -9.49 -0.93 1.76
N GLN A 126 -9.72 -2.11 1.21
CA GLN A 126 -10.60 -3.11 1.82
C GLN A 126 -10.09 -3.61 3.18
N LEU A 127 -8.77 -3.77 3.34
CA LEU A 127 -8.16 -4.13 4.62
C LEU A 127 -8.34 -3.03 5.68
N LEU A 128 -8.19 -1.76 5.29
CA LEU A 128 -8.43 -0.60 6.16
C LEU A 128 -9.91 -0.53 6.56
N GLN A 129 -10.82 -0.68 5.58
CA GLN A 129 -12.27 -0.63 5.81
C GLN A 129 -12.76 -1.77 6.71
N ALA A 130 -12.17 -2.96 6.57
CA ALA A 130 -12.46 -4.10 7.43
C ALA A 130 -11.87 -3.96 8.85
N GLY A 131 -10.98 -2.98 9.09
CA GLY A 131 -10.27 -2.80 10.35
C GLY A 131 -9.19 -3.84 10.62
N ILE A 132 -8.84 -4.66 9.62
CA ILE A 132 -7.74 -5.64 9.68
C ILE A 132 -6.41 -4.88 9.65
N LEU A 133 -6.29 -3.93 8.74
CA LEU A 133 -5.13 -3.04 8.65
C LEU A 133 -5.44 -1.72 9.37
N SER A 134 -4.55 -1.30 10.28
CA SER A 134 -4.64 0.03 10.88
C SER A 134 -3.99 1.09 9.99
N THR A 135 -4.47 2.33 10.06
CA THR A 135 -3.88 3.45 9.29
C THR A 135 -2.41 3.68 9.65
N SER A 136 -2.02 3.51 10.92
CA SER A 136 -0.63 3.60 11.35
C SER A 136 0.27 2.56 10.68
N GLN A 137 -0.18 1.32 10.54
CA GLN A 137 0.59 0.28 9.86
C GLN A 137 0.62 0.50 8.34
N PHE A 138 -0.47 1.01 7.75
CA PHE A 138 -0.50 1.46 6.36
C PHE A 138 0.59 2.50 6.10
N PHE A 139 0.63 3.60 6.86
CA PHE A 139 1.64 4.63 6.68
C PHE A 139 3.06 4.13 6.93
N LYS A 140 3.26 3.30 7.97
CA LYS A 140 4.56 2.70 8.27
C LYS A 140 5.07 1.85 7.09
N GLY A 141 4.20 1.08 6.43
CA GLY A 141 4.59 0.24 5.29
C GLY A 141 5.04 1.02 4.05
N PHE A 142 4.61 2.27 3.88
CA PHE A 142 5.09 3.14 2.81
C PHE A 142 6.35 3.94 3.19
N SER A 143 6.66 4.09 4.49
CA SER A 143 7.70 5.00 4.98
C SER A 143 9.07 4.72 4.36
N GLU A 144 9.51 3.46 4.42
CA GLU A 144 10.83 3.07 3.90
C GLU A 144 10.94 3.35 2.39
N THR A 145 9.93 2.98 1.60
CA THR A 145 9.91 3.26 0.16
C THR A 145 9.94 4.77 -0.12
N LEU A 146 9.22 5.58 0.66
CA LEU A 146 9.20 7.03 0.50
C LEU A 146 10.54 7.69 0.85
N GLU A 147 11.24 7.18 1.86
CA GLU A 147 12.56 7.67 2.28
C GLU A 147 13.61 7.49 1.17
N ILE A 148 13.56 6.38 0.43
CA ILE A 148 14.49 6.08 -0.66
C ILE A 148 13.91 6.36 -2.07
N ALA A 149 12.75 7.00 -2.17
CA ALA A 149 12.05 7.17 -3.46
C ALA A 149 12.85 8.01 -4.48
N ASP A 150 13.70 8.94 -4.03
CA ASP A 150 14.58 9.71 -4.92
C ASP A 150 15.64 8.80 -5.57
N ASP A 151 16.20 7.86 -4.81
CA ASP A 151 17.14 6.86 -5.32
C ASP A 151 16.42 5.89 -6.27
N ILE A 152 15.21 5.43 -5.91
CA ILE A 152 14.38 4.59 -6.79
C ILE A 152 14.06 5.32 -8.11
N THR A 153 13.95 6.64 -8.11
CA THR A 153 13.67 7.43 -9.33
C THR A 153 14.75 7.24 -10.40
N ILE A 154 15.98 6.89 -10.00
CA ILE A 154 17.10 6.63 -10.93
C ILE A 154 16.78 5.44 -11.84
N ASP A 155 16.26 4.36 -11.26
CA ASP A 155 15.91 3.14 -11.98
C ASP A 155 14.47 3.16 -12.51
N ILE A 156 13.57 3.85 -11.81
CA ILE A 156 12.13 3.94 -12.08
C ILE A 156 11.70 5.41 -12.16
N PRO A 157 11.78 6.06 -13.34
CA PRO A 157 11.50 7.48 -13.49
C PRO A 157 10.09 7.93 -13.06
N TYR A 158 9.13 7.00 -13.05
CA TYR A 158 7.72 7.26 -12.72
C TYR A 158 7.32 6.78 -11.32
N VAL A 159 8.29 6.53 -10.42
CA VAL A 159 8.02 5.98 -9.08
C VAL A 159 6.99 6.79 -8.29
N TRP A 160 7.04 8.12 -8.37
CA TRP A 160 6.09 9.00 -7.68
C TRP A 160 4.65 8.81 -8.16
N GLN A 161 4.46 8.68 -9.48
CA GLN A 161 3.16 8.35 -10.07
C GLN A 161 2.71 6.95 -9.61
N TYR A 162 3.61 5.98 -9.57
CA TYR A 162 3.28 4.60 -9.18
C TYR A 162 2.88 4.49 -7.71
N ILE A 163 3.55 5.22 -6.81
CA ILE A 163 3.14 5.33 -5.40
C ILE A 163 1.77 6.00 -5.31
N ALA A 164 1.54 7.07 -6.07
CA ALA A 164 0.26 7.76 -6.10
C ALA A 164 -0.88 6.84 -6.58
N GLU A 165 -0.64 5.96 -7.56
CA GLU A 165 -1.60 4.96 -8.04
C GLU A 165 -1.96 3.91 -6.96
N LEU A 166 -1.02 3.54 -6.08
CA LEU A 166 -1.26 2.61 -4.97
C LEU A 166 -2.14 3.20 -3.86
N VAL A 167 -2.03 4.51 -3.60
CA VAL A 167 -2.79 5.15 -2.51
C VAL A 167 -4.11 5.73 -2.95
N ASN A 168 -4.28 6.01 -4.24
CA ASN A 168 -5.47 6.68 -4.72
C ASN A 168 -6.79 5.94 -4.47
N PRO A 169 -6.87 4.60 -4.62
CA PRO A 169 -8.09 3.85 -4.26
C PRO A 169 -8.53 4.13 -2.82
N VAL A 170 -7.57 4.15 -1.89
CA VAL A 170 -7.83 4.43 -0.46
C VAL A 170 -8.43 5.83 -0.24
N LEU A 171 -8.02 6.82 -1.03
CA LEU A 171 -8.56 8.19 -0.95
C LEU A 171 -9.95 8.30 -1.60
N ARG A 172 -10.12 7.75 -2.81
CA ARG A 172 -11.37 7.83 -3.59
C ARG A 172 -12.53 7.18 -2.86
N GLU A 173 -12.26 6.08 -2.17
CA GLU A 173 -13.27 5.27 -1.46
C GLU A 173 -13.37 5.65 0.02
N GLY A 174 -12.64 6.67 0.48
CA GLY A 174 -12.77 7.24 1.82
C GLY A 174 -12.21 6.38 2.95
N GLY A 175 -11.21 5.55 2.66
CA GLY A 175 -10.49 4.78 3.70
C GLY A 175 -9.61 5.67 4.58
N ILE A 176 -9.02 6.73 4.00
CA ILE A 176 -8.17 7.71 4.70
C ILE A 176 -8.51 9.10 4.16
N SER A 177 -8.49 10.12 5.04
CA SER A 177 -8.71 11.50 4.59
C SER A 177 -7.50 12.05 3.84
N LEU A 178 -7.72 12.90 2.82
CA LEU A 178 -6.63 13.55 2.08
C LEU A 178 -5.66 14.28 3.04
N ARG A 179 -6.19 14.94 4.08
CA ARG A 179 -5.37 15.64 5.09
C ARG A 179 -4.41 14.70 5.79
N GLU A 180 -4.94 13.59 6.32
CA GLU A 180 -4.16 12.62 7.07
C GLU A 180 -3.07 12.02 6.21
N LEU A 181 -3.40 11.63 4.97
CA LEU A 181 -2.43 11.07 4.04
C LEU A 181 -1.29 12.06 3.73
N LEU A 182 -1.60 13.31 3.38
CA LEU A 182 -0.58 14.31 3.06
C LEU A 182 0.30 14.62 4.28
N ILE A 183 -0.26 14.71 5.49
CA ILE A 183 0.52 14.93 6.71
C ILE A 183 1.44 13.73 6.98
N GLU A 184 0.93 12.51 6.96
CA GLU A 184 1.72 11.33 7.30
C GLU A 184 2.80 11.05 6.25
N PHE A 185 2.50 11.20 4.96
CA PHE A 185 3.49 11.04 3.89
C PHE A 185 4.49 12.19 3.82
N SER A 186 4.16 13.37 4.34
CA SER A 186 5.16 14.45 4.43
C SER A 186 6.31 14.08 5.37
N LYS A 187 6.07 13.32 6.43
CA LYS A 187 7.09 13.00 7.45
C LYS A 187 8.35 12.34 6.88
N PRO A 188 8.28 11.23 6.12
CA PRO A 188 9.46 10.64 5.48
C PRO A 188 10.01 11.49 4.33
N LEU A 189 9.18 12.36 3.72
CA LEU A 189 9.56 13.17 2.56
C LEU A 189 10.15 14.54 2.90
N LEU A 190 10.04 14.99 4.16
CA LEU A 190 10.57 16.28 4.62
C LEU A 190 12.10 16.36 4.48
N PRO A 191 12.91 15.36 4.93
CA PRO A 191 14.36 15.42 4.80
C PRO A 191 14.85 15.50 3.34
N VAL A 192 14.09 14.90 2.42
CA VAL A 192 14.42 14.87 0.98
C VAL A 192 13.76 16.01 0.18
N ALA A 193 12.89 16.80 0.80
CA ALA A 193 12.14 17.89 0.15
C ALA A 193 11.35 17.47 -1.12
N ARG A 194 10.83 16.23 -1.14
CA ARG A 194 10.10 15.65 -2.29
C ARG A 194 8.59 15.56 -2.12
N ALA A 195 8.05 15.97 -0.97
CA ALA A 195 6.61 15.88 -0.66
C ALA A 195 5.72 16.48 -1.77
N GLY A 196 6.09 17.65 -2.30
CA GLY A 196 5.32 18.34 -3.34
C GLY A 196 5.17 17.54 -4.64
N ILE A 197 6.16 16.71 -5.00
CA ILE A 197 6.11 15.88 -6.22
C ILE A 197 5.04 14.80 -6.06
N LEU A 198 5.09 14.03 -4.96
CA LEU A 198 4.10 13.00 -4.69
C LEU A 198 2.68 13.58 -4.59
N PHE A 199 2.53 14.74 -3.95
CA PHE A 199 1.22 15.36 -3.77
C PHE A 199 0.63 15.85 -5.08
N ALA A 200 1.46 16.37 -5.99
CA ALA A 200 1.04 16.71 -7.34
C ALA A 200 0.53 15.46 -8.08
N GLU A 201 1.25 14.33 -8.02
CA GLU A 201 0.85 13.07 -8.65
C GLU A 201 -0.50 12.56 -8.10
N ILE A 202 -0.68 12.56 -6.77
CA ILE A 202 -1.94 12.16 -6.12
C ILE A 202 -3.10 13.04 -6.62
N LEU A 203 -2.94 14.37 -6.55
CA LEU A 203 -3.99 15.31 -6.96
C LEU A 203 -4.33 15.17 -8.46
N GLN A 204 -3.32 14.99 -9.31
CA GLN A 204 -3.52 14.77 -10.74
C GLN A 204 -4.31 13.50 -11.00
N LEU A 205 -3.97 12.39 -10.34
CA LEU A 205 -4.72 11.15 -10.49
C LEU A 205 -6.15 11.27 -9.93
N LEU A 206 -6.36 11.95 -8.79
CA LEU A 206 -7.71 12.23 -8.29
C LEU A 206 -8.54 12.99 -9.34
N CYS A 207 -7.96 14.00 -9.99
CA CYS A 207 -8.61 14.73 -11.09
C CYS A 207 -8.95 13.86 -12.30
N LYS A 208 -8.23 12.74 -12.52
CA LYS A 208 -8.52 11.79 -13.61
C LYS A 208 -9.68 10.85 -13.27
N HIS A 209 -9.88 10.52 -12.00
CA HIS A 209 -10.84 9.50 -11.57
C HIS A 209 -12.12 10.07 -10.94
N MET A 210 -12.11 11.33 -10.54
CA MET A 210 -13.23 11.99 -9.85
C MET A 210 -13.61 13.28 -10.58
N SER A 211 -14.83 13.78 -10.34
CA SER A 211 -15.22 15.09 -10.84
C SER A 211 -14.45 16.20 -10.12
N GLN A 212 -14.23 17.32 -10.82
CA GLN A 212 -13.56 18.48 -10.24
C GLN A 212 -14.20 18.93 -8.91
N LYS A 213 -15.53 18.88 -8.81
CA LYS A 213 -16.26 19.25 -7.59
C LYS A 213 -15.93 18.33 -6.40
N GLU A 214 -15.71 17.05 -6.63
CA GLU A 214 -15.34 16.09 -5.57
C GLU A 214 -13.90 16.30 -5.12
N VAL A 215 -12.98 16.52 -6.06
CA VAL A 215 -11.57 16.83 -5.73
C VAL A 215 -11.46 18.15 -4.98
N GLU A 216 -12.20 19.18 -5.40
CA GLU A 216 -12.31 20.46 -4.68
C GLU A 216 -12.88 20.29 -3.27
N ALA A 217 -13.85 19.39 -3.09
CA ALA A 217 -14.38 19.08 -1.76
C ALA A 217 -13.33 18.39 -0.89
N LEU A 218 -12.64 17.35 -1.38
CA LEU A 218 -11.54 16.70 -0.68
C LEU A 218 -10.44 17.69 -0.26
N TRP A 219 -10.04 18.56 -1.19
CA TRP A 219 -9.05 19.61 -0.93
C TRP A 219 -9.52 20.59 0.14
N ARG A 220 -10.74 21.14 0.02
CA ARG A 220 -11.29 22.08 1.00
C ARG A 220 -11.44 21.45 2.38
N ASP A 221 -11.94 20.22 2.42
CA ASP A 221 -12.20 19.49 3.67
C ASP A 221 -10.88 19.08 4.35
N SER A 222 -9.79 18.97 3.58
CA SER A 222 -8.46 18.75 4.14
C SER A 222 -7.96 19.92 5.00
N LYS A 223 -8.51 21.13 4.78
CA LYS A 223 -8.07 22.39 5.41
C LYS A 223 -6.58 22.67 5.26
N LEU A 224 -5.94 22.05 4.26
CA LEU A 224 -4.54 22.29 3.94
C LEU A 224 -4.42 23.48 3.01
N SER A 225 -3.30 24.18 3.12
CA SER A 225 -2.86 25.21 2.20
C SER A 225 -1.66 24.71 1.41
N CYS A 226 -1.47 25.18 0.17
CA CYS A 226 -0.25 24.85 -0.58
C CYS A 226 1.01 25.31 0.16
N ALA A 227 0.90 26.36 0.99
CA ALA A 227 2.00 26.87 1.80
C ALA A 227 2.42 25.88 2.92
N ASP A 228 1.56 24.94 3.31
CA ASP A 228 1.89 23.91 4.31
C ASP A 228 2.96 22.93 3.81
N PHE A 229 3.25 22.94 2.51
CA PHE A 229 4.13 21.98 1.83
C PHE A 229 5.27 22.64 1.06
N LEU A 230 5.41 23.96 1.16
CA LEU A 230 6.53 24.70 0.58
C LEU A 230 7.62 24.92 1.64
N PRO A 231 8.92 24.72 1.31
CA PRO A 231 9.98 25.14 2.20
C PRO A 231 9.89 26.65 2.44
N GLU A 232 10.17 27.11 3.66
CA GLU A 232 9.97 28.49 4.16
C GLU A 232 10.64 29.61 3.32
N THR A 233 11.40 29.26 2.29
CA THR A 233 12.19 30.17 1.45
C THR A 233 11.58 30.48 0.08
N VAL A 234 10.43 29.90 -0.26
CA VAL A 234 9.79 30.14 -1.57
C VAL A 234 8.51 30.95 -1.39
N ASP A 235 8.57 32.24 -1.74
CA ASP A 235 7.39 33.08 -1.91
C ASP A 235 6.38 32.35 -2.82
N GLY A 236 5.21 32.02 -2.26
CA GLY A 236 4.18 31.18 -2.89
C GLY A 236 3.58 31.69 -4.21
N ASN A 237 4.09 32.81 -4.74
CA ASN A 237 3.72 33.39 -6.02
C ASN A 237 4.64 33.02 -7.19
N ASN A 238 5.82 32.42 -6.96
CA ASN A 238 6.79 32.16 -8.03
C ASN A 238 6.89 30.71 -8.51
N PHE A 239 6.17 29.76 -7.89
CA PHE A 239 6.32 28.34 -8.22
C PHE A 239 5.43 27.84 -9.39
N ILE A 240 4.46 28.63 -9.85
CA ILE A 240 3.43 28.16 -10.80
C ILE A 240 3.85 28.32 -12.27
N THR A 241 5.00 28.94 -12.58
CA THR A 241 5.30 29.34 -13.96
C THR A 241 6.36 28.56 -14.70
N GLU A 242 7.15 27.67 -14.09
CA GLU A 242 8.17 26.94 -14.85
C GLU A 242 8.36 25.51 -14.35
N GLN A 243 7.81 24.55 -15.11
CA GLN A 243 8.58 23.39 -15.55
C GLN A 243 8.26 23.11 -17.03
N PRO A 244 9.26 22.69 -17.84
CA PRO A 244 9.22 22.65 -19.30
C PRO A 244 8.28 21.59 -19.90
#